data_AF-A0A5A7VTC5-F1
#
_entry.id   AF-A0A5A7VTC5-F1
#
_cell.length_a   1.000
_cell.length_b   1.000
_cell.length_c   1.000
_cell.angle_alpha   90.00
_cell.angle_beta   90.00
_cell.angle_gamma   90.00
#
_symmetry.space_group_name_H-M   'P 1'
#
loop_
_entity.id
_entity.type
_entity.pdbx_description
1 polymer ?
#
loop_
_entity_poly.entity_id
_entity_poly.type
_entity_poly.pdbx_seq_one_letter_code
_entity_poly.pdbx_strand_id
1 'polypeptide(L)'
;MEMMQGSATVIATRTAAMAKAGTHPSAAHDREMKRMVDEKVDASAASLTGMAFTAAAACQSLWLASLWGGRSPTTTQLQRATTRVLGAGLAPYQKTVRSNVKRLRK
;
A
#
# COMPACT_ATOMS: atom_id res chain seq x y z
N MET A 1 -8.99 -6.12 -9.82
CA MET A 1 -9.04 -7.54 -9.38
C MET A 1 -7.67 -8.11 -9.00
N GLU A 2 -6.55 -7.65 -9.61
CA GLU A 2 -5.22 -8.23 -9.35
C GLU A 2 -4.73 -8.17 -7.89
N MET A 3 -4.97 -7.06 -7.17
CA MET A 3 -4.48 -6.92 -5.79
C MET A 3 -5.14 -7.92 -4.85
N MET A 4 -6.46 -8.12 -4.95
CA MET A 4 -7.19 -9.04 -4.07
C MET A 4 -6.78 -10.50 -4.30
N GLN A 5 -6.66 -10.91 -5.57
CA GLN A 5 -6.19 -12.25 -5.95
C GLN A 5 -4.73 -12.48 -5.54
N GLY A 6 -3.87 -11.47 -5.75
CA GLY A 6 -2.48 -11.51 -5.33
C GLY A 6 -2.34 -11.62 -3.80
N SER A 7 -3.10 -10.82 -3.05
CA SER A 7 -3.14 -10.89 -1.58
C SER A 7 -3.57 -12.27 -1.10
N ALA A 8 -4.62 -12.85 -1.71
CA ALA A 8 -5.08 -14.19 -1.35
C ALA A 8 -3.98 -15.24 -1.57
N THR A 9 -3.23 -15.15 -2.67
CA THR A 9 -2.09 -16.06 -2.94
C THR A 9 -1.00 -15.89 -1.88
N VAL A 10 -0.60 -14.65 -1.57
CA VAL A 10 0.44 -14.35 -0.56
C VAL A 10 0.04 -14.89 0.82
N ILE A 11 -1.21 -14.66 1.23
CA ILE A 11 -1.74 -15.13 2.49
C ILE A 11 -1.76 -16.67 2.51
N ALA A 12 -2.33 -17.31 1.49
CA ALA A 12 -2.41 -18.77 1.43
C ALA A 12 -1.02 -19.43 1.52
N THR A 13 -0.04 -18.97 0.75
CA THR A 13 1.32 -19.52 0.76
C THR A 13 2.00 -19.33 2.12
N ARG A 14 1.86 -18.15 2.73
CA ARG A 14 2.49 -17.86 4.04
C ARG A 14 1.84 -18.62 5.18
N THR A 15 0.51 -18.76 5.17
CA THR A 15 -0.21 -19.59 6.14
C THR A 15 0.21 -21.06 6.04
N ALA A 16 0.34 -21.60 4.82
CA ALA A 16 0.84 -22.96 4.61
C ALA A 16 2.27 -23.13 5.12
N ALA A 17 3.15 -22.15 4.88
CA ALA A 17 4.52 -22.17 5.39
C ALA A 17 4.59 -22.12 6.93
N MET A 18 3.75 -21.31 7.58
CA MET A 18 3.64 -21.25 9.04
C MET A 18 3.11 -22.56 9.63
N ALA A 19 2.09 -23.16 9.01
CA ALA A 19 1.57 -24.46 9.43
C ALA A 19 2.66 -25.55 9.39
N LYS A 20 3.51 -25.56 8.36
CA LYS A 20 4.64 -26.50 8.24
C LYS A 20 5.74 -26.22 9.27
N ALA A 21 6.00 -24.96 9.59
CA ALA A 21 7.01 -24.59 10.58
C ALA A 21 6.58 -24.83 12.04
N GLY A 22 5.27 -24.89 12.32
CA GLY A 22 4.74 -25.06 13.67
C GLY A 22 5.21 -26.32 14.40
N THR A 23 5.55 -27.38 13.67
CA THR A 23 6.09 -28.62 14.25
C THR A 23 7.62 -28.67 14.25
N HIS A 24 8.28 -27.84 13.43
CA HIS A 24 9.74 -27.81 13.26
C HIS A 24 10.20 -26.36 12.98
N PRO A 25 10.35 -25.52 14.04
CA PRO A 25 10.85 -24.16 13.88
C PRO A 25 12.27 -24.18 13.32
N SER A 26 12.59 -23.22 12.45
CA SER A 26 13.91 -23.10 11.83
C SER A 26 14.35 -21.64 11.72
N ALA A 27 15.65 -21.38 11.80
CA ALA A 27 16.21 -20.04 11.61
C ALA A 27 15.90 -19.44 10.23
N ALA A 28 15.55 -20.26 9.24
CA ALA A 28 15.05 -19.78 7.95
C ALA A 28 13.64 -19.20 8.08
N HIS A 29 12.77 -19.82 8.87
CA HIS A 29 11.42 -19.35 9.12
C HIS A 29 11.42 -18.01 9.89
N ASP A 30 12.27 -17.87 10.90
CA ASP A 30 12.38 -16.63 11.68
C ASP A 30 12.86 -15.45 10.82
N ARG A 31 13.82 -15.69 9.93
CA ARG A 31 14.29 -14.70 8.97
C ARG A 31 13.19 -14.27 8.00
N GLU A 32 12.40 -15.22 7.49
CA GLU A 32 11.25 -14.87 6.65
C GLU A 32 10.18 -14.12 7.45
N MET A 33 9.87 -14.54 8.68
CA MET A 33 8.91 -13.84 9.55
C MET A 33 9.30 -12.38 9.78
N LYS A 34 10.56 -12.14 10.13
CA LYS A 34 11.10 -10.78 10.28
C LYS A 34 10.94 -9.99 8.98
N ARG A 35 11.33 -10.57 7.84
CA ARG A 35 11.17 -9.91 6.54
C ARG A 35 9.72 -9.55 6.23
N MET A 36 8.77 -10.42 6.57
CA MET A 36 7.34 -10.14 6.37
C MET A 36 6.84 -8.97 7.23
N VAL A 37 7.37 -8.80 8.44
CA VAL A 37 7.06 -7.67 9.31
C VAL A 37 7.66 -6.39 8.72
N ASP A 38 8.94 -6.42 8.35
CA ASP A 38 9.64 -5.28 7.76
C ASP A 38 8.90 -4.79 6.49
N GLU A 39 8.46 -5.70 5.61
CA GLU A 39 7.64 -5.38 4.43
C GLU A 39 6.32 -4.65 4.76
N LYS A 40 5.66 -5.00 5.87
CA LYS A 40 4.40 -4.35 6.29
C LYS A 40 4.65 -2.95 6.83
N VAL A 41 5.72 -2.80 7.62
CA VAL A 41 6.12 -1.50 8.18
C VAL A 41 6.52 -0.55 7.06
N ASP A 42 7.37 -1.00 6.13
CA ASP A 42 7.81 -0.22 4.97
C ASP A 42 6.64 0.20 4.09
N ALA A 43 5.72 -0.72 3.78
CA ALA A 43 4.54 -0.41 2.97
C ALA A 43 3.61 0.60 3.67
N SER A 44 3.50 0.54 4.99
CA SER A 44 2.67 1.46 5.78
C SER A 44 3.31 2.86 5.86
N ALA A 45 4.62 2.94 6.07
CA ALA A 45 5.36 4.20 6.04
C ALA A 45 5.29 4.85 4.65
N ALA A 46 5.48 4.07 3.59
CA ALA A 46 5.35 4.55 2.22
C ALA A 46 3.92 5.00 1.88
N SER A 47 2.90 4.30 2.41
CA SER A 47 1.48 4.68 2.24
C SER A 47 1.18 6.03 2.89
N LEU A 48 1.57 6.21 4.16
CA LEU A 48 1.40 7.48 4.88
C LEU A 48 2.10 8.63 4.14
N THR A 49 3.33 8.38 3.70
CA THR A 49 4.12 9.36 2.95
C THR A 49 3.44 9.73 1.63
N GLY A 50 3.00 8.73 0.85
CA GLY A 50 2.32 8.94 -0.42
C GLY A 50 1.00 9.71 -0.27
N MET A 51 0.21 9.37 0.75
CA MET A 51 -1.01 10.11 1.08
C MET A 51 -0.72 11.55 1.48
N ALA A 52 0.25 11.77 2.38
CA ALA A 52 0.61 13.10 2.86
C ALA A 52 1.09 14.02 1.73
N PHE A 53 2.00 13.56 0.87
CA PHE A 53 2.47 14.35 -0.27
C PHE A 53 1.36 14.63 -1.29
N THR A 54 0.52 13.63 -1.58
CA THR A 54 -0.58 13.80 -2.53
C THR A 54 -1.65 14.75 -1.98
N ALA A 55 -1.91 14.69 -0.67
CA ALA A 55 -2.84 15.59 0.00
C ALA A 55 -2.28 17.03 0.03
N ALA A 56 -1.01 17.21 0.35
CA ALA A 56 -0.35 18.52 0.32
C ALA A 56 -0.38 19.14 -1.08
N ALA A 57 -0.05 18.36 -2.11
CA ALA A 57 -0.13 18.79 -3.51
C ALA A 57 -1.58 19.13 -3.93
N ALA A 58 -2.57 18.35 -3.48
CA ALA A 58 -3.97 18.63 -3.74
C ALA A 58 -4.40 19.95 -3.08
N CYS A 59 -4.07 20.17 -1.80
CA CYS A 59 -4.35 21.41 -1.09
C CYS A 59 -3.71 22.62 -1.78
N GLN A 60 -2.45 22.53 -2.18
CA GLN A 60 -1.77 23.59 -2.94
C GLN A 60 -2.48 23.88 -4.26
N SER A 61 -2.85 22.85 -5.02
CA SER A 61 -3.52 23.03 -6.31
C SER A 61 -4.88 23.71 -6.18
N LEU A 62 -5.65 23.35 -5.16
CA LEU A 62 -6.97 23.93 -4.88
C LEU A 62 -6.87 25.37 -4.39
N TRP A 63 -5.87 25.65 -3.55
CA TRP A 63 -5.60 26.99 -3.06
C TRP A 63 -5.18 27.94 -4.18
N LEU A 64 -4.25 27.52 -5.04
CA LEU A 64 -3.84 28.29 -6.22
C LEU A 64 -5.01 28.53 -7.20
N ALA A 65 -5.83 27.51 -7.44
CA ALA A 65 -7.02 27.64 -8.27
C ALA A 65 -8.04 28.64 -7.69
N SER A 66 -8.18 28.68 -6.36
CA SER A 66 -9.03 29.65 -5.68
C SER A 66 -8.50 31.08 -5.82
N LEU A 67 -7.19 31.27 -5.65
CA LEU A 67 -6.55 32.59 -5.80
C LEU A 67 -6.67 33.16 -7.21
N TRP A 68 -6.51 32.33 -8.25
CA TRP A 68 -6.47 32.80 -9.64
C TRP A 68 -7.84 32.79 -10.31
N GLY A 69 -8.75 31.92 -9.87
CA GLY A 69 -10.09 31.77 -10.43
C GLY A 69 -11.21 32.40 -9.60
N GLY A 70 -10.92 32.90 -8.39
CA GLY A 70 -11.90 33.51 -7.47
C GLY A 70 -13.03 32.56 -7.04
N ARG A 71 -12.85 31.25 -7.20
CA ARG A 71 -13.89 30.24 -6.98
C ARG A 71 -13.43 29.19 -5.99
N SER A 72 -14.30 28.89 -5.03
CA SER A 72 -14.10 27.79 -4.10
C SER A 72 -14.06 26.43 -4.83
N PRO A 73 -13.33 25.44 -4.29
CA PRO A 73 -13.31 24.08 -4.84
C PRO A 73 -14.71 23.50 -4.95
N THR A 74 -15.01 22.88 -6.09
CA THR A 74 -16.27 22.14 -6.26
C THR A 74 -16.20 20.78 -5.56
N THR A 75 -17.36 20.21 -5.21
CA THR A 75 -17.46 18.86 -4.65
C THR A 75 -16.75 17.81 -5.52
N THR A 76 -16.86 17.94 -6.85
CA THR A 76 -16.17 17.04 -7.79
C THR A 76 -14.65 17.17 -7.72
N GLN A 77 -14.10 18.37 -7.55
CA GLN A 77 -12.67 18.59 -7.40
C GLN A 77 -12.16 17.97 -6.09
N LEU A 78 -12.90 18.16 -5.00
CA LEU A 78 -12.60 17.55 -3.70
C LEU A 78 -12.65 16.02 -3.77
N GLN A 79 -13.69 15.46 -4.39
CA GLN A 79 -13.83 14.01 -4.56
C GLN A 79 -12.64 13.43 -5.35
N ARG A 80 -12.23 14.07 -6.45
CA ARG A 80 -11.04 13.65 -7.21
C ARG A 80 -9.75 13.72 -6.39
N ALA A 81 -9.57 14.78 -5.60
CA ALA A 81 -8.43 14.92 -4.71
C ALA A 81 -8.40 13.78 -3.68
N THR A 82 -9.53 13.49 -3.02
CA THR A 82 -9.65 12.38 -2.08
C THR A 82 -9.36 11.03 -2.73
N THR A 83 -9.91 10.75 -3.92
CA THR A 83 -9.61 9.50 -4.65
C THR A 83 -8.13 9.37 -4.99
N ARG A 84 -7.45 10.47 -5.34
CA ARG A 84 -6.00 10.46 -5.59
C ARG A 84 -5.19 10.17 -4.33
N VAL A 85 -5.55 10.79 -3.20
CA VAL A 85 -4.90 10.53 -1.91
C VAL A 85 -5.05 9.05 -1.53
N LEU A 86 -6.27 8.51 -1.59
CA LEU A 86 -6.52 7.09 -1.30
C LEU A 86 -5.75 6.17 -2.27
N GLY A 87 -5.70 6.53 -3.56
CA GLY A 87 -4.90 5.82 -4.56
C GLY A 87 -3.41 5.81 -4.22
N ALA A 88 -2.86 6.93 -3.77
CA ALA A 88 -1.47 7.05 -3.35
C ALA A 88 -1.15 6.20 -2.11
N GLY A 89 -2.10 6.08 -1.17
CA GLY A 89 -1.96 5.20 -0.01
C GLY A 89 -2.03 3.71 -0.35
N LEU A 90 -2.81 3.33 -1.37
CA LEU A 90 -2.94 1.94 -1.79
C LEU A 90 -1.78 1.46 -2.69
N ALA A 91 -1.12 2.36 -3.41
CA ALA A 91 -0.07 2.01 -4.36
C ALA A 91 1.11 1.21 -3.76
N PRO A 92 1.64 1.55 -2.56
CA PRO A 92 2.69 0.77 -1.90
C PRO A 92 2.26 -0.68 -1.62
N TYR A 93 1.02 -0.89 -1.15
CA TYR A 93 0.51 -2.24 -0.91
C TYR A 93 0.39 -3.05 -2.21
N GLN A 94 -0.08 -2.42 -3.30
CA GLN A 94 -0.14 -3.07 -4.60
C GLN A 94 1.26 -3.51 -5.09
N LYS A 95 2.27 -2.64 -4.92
CA LYS A 95 3.66 -2.95 -5.25
C LYS A 95 4.19 -4.13 -4.42
N THR A 96 3.95 -4.11 -3.10
CA THR A 96 4.39 -5.17 -2.19
C THR A 96 3.71 -6.51 -2.50
N VAL A 97 2.40 -6.52 -2.77
CA VAL A 97 1.66 -7.73 -3.16
C VAL A 97 2.24 -8.32 -4.46
N ARG A 98 2.44 -7.50 -5.49
CA ARG A 98 3.04 -7.96 -6.76
C ARG A 98 4.44 -8.54 -6.57
N SER A 99 5.28 -7.87 -5.78
CA SER A 99 6.63 -8.35 -5.45
C SER A 99 6.60 -9.69 -4.71
N ASN A 100 5.70 -9.83 -3.72
CA ASN A 100 5.54 -11.05 -2.95
C ASN A 100 5.00 -12.21 -3.79
N VAL A 101 4.00 -11.99 -4.64
CA VAL A 101 3.51 -13.01 -5.58
C VAL A 101 4.65 -13.49 -6.48
N LYS A 102 5.47 -12.57 -7.01
CA LYS A 102 6.63 -12.92 -7.84
C LYS A 102 7.68 -13.75 -7.07
N ARG A 103 7.90 -13.46 -5.79
CA ARG A 103 8.86 -14.18 -4.95
C ARG A 103 8.35 -15.56 -4.57
N LEU A 104 7.09 -15.66 -4.15
CA LEU A 104 6.49 -16.90 -3.64
C LEU A 104 6.11 -17.91 -4.73
N ARG A 105 6.08 -17.47 -5.99
CA ARG A 105 5.94 -18.34 -7.17
C ARG A 105 7.26 -18.97 -7.63
N LYS A 106 8.41 -18.49 -7.12
CA LYS A 106 9.71 -19.12 -7.33
C LYS A 106 9.93 -20.19 -6.27
#